data_AF-A0A956C512-F1
#
_entry.id   AF-A0A956C512-F1
#
_cell.length_a   1.000
_cell.length_b   1.000
_cell.length_c   1.000
_cell.angle_alpha   90.00
_cell.angle_beta   90.00
_cell.angle_gamma   90.00
#
_symmetry.space_group_name_H-M   'P 1'
#
loop_
_entity.id
_entity.type
_entity.pdbx_description
1 polymer ?
#
loop_
_entity_poly.entity_id
_entity_poly.type
_entity_poly.pdbx_seq_one_letter_code
_entity_poly.pdbx_strand_id
1 'polypeptide(L)'
;MLFCAVAPACKGDKTVAPPASAAAGANSAAQAGLDAGASTGPAAPAQPDAGAPDETAADAPARPSITTVAEVLFLGAGEAKLAGPCPVSVPAEARLRCLFDERYRGDAKAASLAYELWTRHAIVAGVAPKHTMNGGYRGMIALEPAVPTGADRKHLEWMVTNMKDFESFFDAFAKARADAGAPPRVKFRFRPLVLRFMRSPRGRTPSAYASDWSVSYNLAGSLWRSVDAARETMFHEIFHDNDDDWSPPALGEIYRGILAKCGTRVPCLTPYTPSEIQVRGGTYYSFQPGNGDSVREYAADLATRFFRENRDTLAGAPPKKPFKCGPPENARAWGLMRDAYFGGQDLVPACP
;
A
#
# COMPACT_ATOMS: atom_id res chain seq x y z
N MET A 1 12.09 -18.27 -37.67
CA MET A 1 13.15 -17.22 -37.75
C MET A 1 13.41 -16.76 -36.33
N LEU A 2 14.13 -17.49 -35.49
CA LEU A 2 15.56 -17.85 -35.52
C LEU A 2 16.46 -16.61 -35.50
N PHE A 3 16.97 -16.26 -34.32
CA PHE A 3 18.35 -15.78 -34.13
C PHE A 3 18.82 -16.15 -32.72
N CYS A 4 19.57 -17.25 -32.64
CA CYS A 4 20.54 -17.52 -31.59
C CYS A 4 21.81 -16.72 -31.88
N ALA A 5 22.41 -16.12 -30.85
CA ALA A 5 23.80 -15.69 -30.89
C ALA A 5 24.52 -16.34 -29.70
N VAL A 6 25.53 -17.15 -30.04
CA VAL A 6 26.44 -17.87 -29.15
C VAL A 6 27.77 -17.14 -29.19
N ALA A 7 28.39 -16.92 -28.02
CA ALA A 7 29.84 -17.03 -27.71
C ALA A 7 30.19 -16.25 -26.42
N PRO A 8 31.36 -16.49 -25.78
CA PRO A 8 31.92 -17.77 -25.37
C PRO A 8 32.22 -17.82 -23.85
N ALA A 9 32.63 -19.00 -23.40
CA ALA A 9 32.99 -19.33 -22.03
C ALA A 9 34.21 -18.55 -21.50
N CYS A 10 34.12 -18.06 -20.26
CA CYS A 10 35.26 -17.76 -19.41
C CYS A 10 35.20 -18.67 -18.17
N LYS A 11 36.18 -19.57 -18.06
CA LYS A 11 36.55 -20.30 -16.84
C LYS A 11 37.17 -19.33 -15.85
N GLY A 12 36.87 -19.50 -14.57
CA GLY A 12 37.53 -18.79 -13.48
C GLY A 12 36.88 -19.07 -12.13
N ASP A 13 37.21 -20.22 -11.54
CA ASP A 13 37.00 -20.49 -10.12
C ASP A 13 37.76 -19.45 -9.27
N LYS A 14 37.06 -18.76 -8.36
CA LYS A 14 37.55 -18.43 -7.00
C LYS A 14 36.35 -18.26 -6.07
N THR A 15 36.15 -19.25 -5.21
CA THR A 15 35.41 -19.17 -3.96
C THR A 15 36.00 -18.05 -3.08
N VAL A 16 35.19 -17.05 -2.75
CA VAL A 16 35.48 -16.06 -1.71
C VAL A 16 34.34 -16.13 -0.70
N ALA A 17 34.68 -16.53 0.53
CA ALA A 17 33.77 -16.54 1.67
C ALA A 17 33.35 -15.11 2.03
N PRO A 18 32.09 -14.87 2.44
CA PRO A 18 31.68 -13.56 2.94
C PRO A 18 32.29 -13.31 4.34
N PRO A 19 32.78 -12.09 4.63
CA PRO A 19 33.20 -11.74 5.98
C PRO A 19 31.98 -11.58 6.90
N ALA A 20 32.14 -12.05 8.13
CA ALA A 20 31.24 -11.81 9.24
C ALA A 20 31.13 -10.30 9.49
N SER A 21 29.93 -9.73 9.37
CA SER A 21 29.68 -8.35 9.77
C SER A 21 29.31 -8.32 11.24
N ALA A 22 30.20 -7.70 12.01
CA ALA A 22 30.08 -7.45 13.43
C ALA A 22 28.85 -6.59 13.75
N ALA A 23 28.25 -6.91 14.90
CA ALA A 23 27.27 -6.11 15.59
C ALA A 23 27.88 -4.78 16.04
N ALA A 24 27.11 -3.70 15.88
CA ALA A 24 27.28 -2.48 16.65
C ALA A 24 25.94 -2.20 17.36
N GLY A 25 25.92 -2.44 18.68
CA GLY A 25 25.08 -1.68 19.61
C GLY A 25 25.62 -0.24 19.74
N ALA A 26 25.09 0.68 20.52
CA ALA A 26 24.06 0.70 21.56
C ALA A 26 23.70 2.21 21.72
N ASN A 27 22.57 2.66 22.26
CA ASN A 27 22.17 2.79 23.68
C ASN A 27 20.89 3.67 23.65
N SER A 28 19.76 3.31 24.24
CA SER A 28 19.42 3.32 25.68
C SER A 28 19.52 4.69 26.36
N ALA A 29 18.37 5.26 26.75
CA ALA A 29 18.17 5.85 28.07
C ALA A 29 16.67 5.98 28.39
N ALA A 30 16.26 5.26 29.42
CA ALA A 30 14.96 5.32 30.08
C ALA A 30 14.92 6.48 31.11
N GLN A 31 13.72 6.90 31.51
CA GLN A 31 13.40 7.06 32.95
C GLN A 31 11.88 7.13 33.20
N ALA A 32 11.51 6.50 34.31
CA ALA A 32 10.16 6.29 34.83
C ALA A 32 9.72 7.38 35.82
N GLY A 33 8.42 7.43 36.15
CA GLY A 33 7.88 8.12 37.32
C GLY A 33 6.35 8.07 37.42
N LEU A 34 5.85 7.44 38.48
CA LEU A 34 4.45 7.28 38.89
C LEU A 34 3.90 8.56 39.56
N ASP A 35 2.60 8.86 39.41
CA ASP A 35 1.54 8.73 40.45
C ASP A 35 0.32 9.65 40.28
N ALA A 36 -0.78 9.19 40.89
CA ALA A 36 -2.18 9.60 40.75
C ALA A 36 -2.58 10.99 41.28
N GLY A 37 -3.75 11.46 40.82
CA GLY A 37 -4.47 12.57 41.45
C GLY A 37 -5.86 12.80 40.84
N ALA A 38 -6.89 12.26 41.50
CA ALA A 38 -8.29 12.55 41.22
C ALA A 38 -8.69 13.94 41.72
N SER A 39 -9.56 14.64 40.98
CA SER A 39 -10.37 15.74 41.54
C SER A 39 -11.68 15.87 40.78
N THR A 40 -12.78 15.79 41.53
CA THR A 40 -14.17 15.96 41.14
C THR A 40 -14.60 17.42 41.29
N GLY A 41 -15.30 17.97 40.30
CA GLY A 41 -15.99 19.26 40.38
C GLY A 41 -17.11 19.38 39.33
N PRO A 42 -18.18 20.15 39.59
CA PRO A 42 -19.54 19.81 39.17
C PRO A 42 -19.95 20.27 37.76
N ALA A 43 -20.93 19.54 37.22
CA ALA A 43 -21.48 19.63 35.87
C ALA A 43 -22.32 20.90 35.61
N ALA A 44 -22.20 21.41 34.38
CA ALA A 44 -23.09 22.39 33.76
C ALA A 44 -23.71 21.76 32.47
N PRO A 45 -24.87 22.24 31.99
CA PRO A 45 -25.85 21.42 31.29
C PRO A 45 -25.53 21.15 29.80
N ALA A 46 -25.96 19.97 29.35
CA ALA A 46 -25.67 19.36 28.06
C ALA A 46 -26.25 20.12 26.84
N GLN A 47 -25.42 20.27 25.81
CA GLN A 47 -25.84 20.44 24.42
C GLN A 47 -26.01 19.06 23.76
N PRO A 48 -26.90 18.90 22.77
CA PRO A 48 -27.21 17.60 22.17
C PRO A 48 -26.01 17.00 21.44
N ASP A 49 -25.74 15.73 21.76
CA ASP A 49 -24.61 14.91 21.32
C ASP A 49 -24.39 14.93 19.79
N ALA A 50 -23.22 15.44 19.39
CA ALA A 50 -22.48 14.88 18.28
C ALA A 50 -22.10 13.44 18.67
N GLY A 51 -22.39 12.48 17.80
CA GLY A 51 -22.18 11.05 18.05
C GLY A 51 -20.83 10.76 18.71
N ALA A 52 -20.86 9.89 19.73
CA ALA A 52 -19.70 9.47 20.48
C ALA A 52 -18.53 9.09 19.54
N PRO A 53 -17.29 9.51 19.86
CA PRO A 53 -16.14 9.16 19.07
C PRO A 53 -15.93 7.64 19.11
N ASP A 54 -15.80 7.05 17.93
CA ASP A 54 -15.35 5.68 17.74
C ASP A 54 -13.95 5.55 18.36
N GLU A 55 -13.83 4.87 19.51
CA GLU A 55 -12.57 4.64 20.24
C GLU A 55 -11.55 3.80 19.45
N THR A 56 -11.79 3.49 18.18
CA THR A 56 -10.80 2.89 17.26
C THR A 56 -10.19 3.88 16.26
N ALA A 57 -10.52 5.18 16.34
CA ALA A 57 -10.09 6.18 15.37
C ALA A 57 -8.66 6.73 15.55
N ALA A 58 -7.95 6.40 16.64
CA ALA A 58 -6.77 7.14 17.11
C ALA A 58 -5.54 7.19 16.17
N ASP A 59 -5.40 6.28 15.19
CA ASP A 59 -4.15 6.17 14.42
C ASP A 59 -4.27 6.49 12.90
N ALA A 60 -5.34 7.17 12.44
CA ALA A 60 -5.38 7.60 11.03
C ALA A 60 -4.50 8.83 10.84
N PRO A 61 -3.76 8.93 9.72
CA PRO A 61 -3.23 10.21 9.31
C PRO A 61 -4.42 11.17 9.11
N ALA A 62 -4.32 12.35 9.71
CA ALA A 62 -5.27 13.41 9.48
C ALA A 62 -5.31 13.76 7.98
N ARG A 63 -6.42 14.32 7.51
CA ARG A 63 -6.51 14.88 6.17
C ARG A 63 -5.33 15.85 5.95
N PRO A 64 -4.55 15.69 4.87
CA PRO A 64 -3.39 16.54 4.61
C PRO A 64 -3.75 18.04 4.63
N SER A 65 -2.93 18.87 5.27
CA SER A 65 -3.12 20.32 5.26
C SER A 65 -2.86 20.90 3.85
N ILE A 66 -3.31 22.13 3.57
CA ILE A 66 -2.98 22.80 2.32
C ILE A 66 -1.47 22.97 2.11
N THR A 67 -0.72 23.16 3.21
CA THR A 67 0.74 23.21 3.20
C THR A 67 1.32 21.87 2.74
N THR A 68 0.86 20.76 3.32
CA THR A 68 1.25 19.40 2.92
C THR A 68 0.89 19.12 1.45
N VAL A 69 -0.28 19.55 1.00
CA VAL A 69 -0.70 19.44 -0.41
C VAL A 69 0.30 20.17 -1.32
N ALA A 70 0.62 21.43 -1.01
CA ALA A 70 1.57 22.21 -1.79
C ALA A 70 2.97 21.57 -1.79
N GLU A 71 3.46 21.08 -0.65
CA GLU A 71 4.74 20.40 -0.53
C GLU A 71 4.82 19.14 -1.39
N VAL A 72 3.77 18.33 -1.40
CA VAL A 72 3.69 17.09 -2.19
C VAL A 72 3.59 17.37 -3.69
N LEU A 73 2.83 18.39 -4.08
CA LEU A 73 2.67 18.78 -5.49
C LEU A 73 3.95 19.43 -6.04
N PHE A 74 4.68 20.22 -5.23
CA PHE A 74 5.78 21.06 -5.70
C PHE A 74 7.13 20.79 -5.03
N LEU A 75 7.29 19.66 -4.35
CA LEU A 75 8.53 19.21 -3.69
C LEU A 75 9.11 20.27 -2.74
N GLY A 76 8.25 20.90 -1.95
CA GLY A 76 8.65 21.95 -1.01
C GLY A 76 9.15 23.23 -1.67
N ALA A 77 8.81 23.49 -2.95
CA ALA A 77 8.97 24.82 -3.53
C ALA A 77 8.25 25.82 -2.62
N GLY A 78 9.02 26.67 -1.92
CA GLY A 78 8.49 27.53 -0.86
C GLY A 78 7.31 28.37 -1.34
N GLU A 79 6.40 28.71 -0.42
CA GLU A 79 5.11 29.37 -0.72
C GLU A 79 5.25 30.60 -1.64
N ALA A 80 6.37 31.33 -1.57
CA ALA A 80 6.66 32.46 -2.45
C ALA A 80 6.60 32.13 -3.96
N LYS A 81 7.00 30.91 -4.38
CA LYS A 81 6.91 30.49 -5.79
C LYS A 81 5.48 30.17 -6.23
N LEU A 82 4.60 29.83 -5.28
CA LEU A 82 3.21 29.46 -5.52
C LEU A 82 2.25 30.63 -5.26
N ALA A 83 2.68 31.66 -4.52
CA ALA A 83 1.89 32.82 -4.14
C ALA A 83 1.44 33.69 -5.34
N GLY A 84 2.19 33.65 -6.45
CA GLY A 84 1.80 34.30 -7.70
C GLY A 84 0.60 33.61 -8.37
N PRO A 85 0.74 32.36 -8.85
CA PRO A 85 -0.34 31.67 -9.55
C PRO A 85 -1.52 31.27 -8.65
N CYS A 86 -1.27 30.93 -7.38
CA CYS A 86 -2.28 30.47 -6.42
C CYS A 86 -2.19 31.23 -5.08
N PRO A 87 -2.69 32.48 -5.03
CA PRO A 87 -2.53 33.36 -3.87
C PRO A 87 -3.12 32.79 -2.59
N VAL A 88 -2.47 33.04 -1.44
CA VAL A 88 -3.00 32.69 -0.10
C VAL A 88 -4.30 33.42 0.25
N SER A 89 -4.60 34.53 -0.44
CA SER A 89 -5.77 35.37 -0.21
C SER A 89 -7.07 34.81 -0.78
N VAL A 90 -7.00 33.83 -1.68
CA VAL A 90 -8.20 33.17 -2.21
C VAL A 90 -8.71 32.10 -1.22
N PRO A 91 -10.02 31.79 -1.22
CA PRO A 91 -10.58 30.76 -0.36
C PRO A 91 -9.82 29.42 -0.48
N ALA A 92 -9.66 28.71 0.64
CA ALA A 92 -8.80 27.52 0.72
C ALA A 92 -9.12 26.45 -0.34
N GLU A 93 -10.39 26.20 -0.62
CA GLU A 93 -10.81 25.24 -1.65
C GLU A 93 -10.43 25.70 -3.08
N ALA A 94 -10.64 26.99 -3.38
CA ALA A 94 -10.23 27.57 -4.66
C ALA A 94 -8.70 27.56 -4.81
N ARG A 95 -7.97 27.79 -3.72
CA ARG A 95 -6.50 27.69 -3.68
C ARG A 95 -6.05 26.26 -3.94
N LEU A 96 -6.66 25.27 -3.32
CA LEU A 96 -6.38 23.85 -3.56
C LEU A 96 -6.61 23.49 -5.03
N ARG A 97 -7.75 23.89 -5.60
CA ARG A 97 -8.02 23.67 -7.03
C ARG A 97 -6.93 24.30 -7.91
N CYS A 98 -6.56 25.54 -7.65
CA CYS A 98 -5.48 26.21 -8.35
C CYS A 98 -4.15 25.44 -8.28
N LEU A 99 -3.77 24.91 -7.11
CA LEU A 99 -2.52 24.15 -6.94
C LEU A 99 -2.51 22.88 -7.82
N PHE A 100 -3.64 22.18 -7.95
CA PHE A 100 -3.76 21.04 -8.86
C PHE A 100 -3.71 21.47 -10.33
N ASP A 101 -4.44 22.52 -10.72
CA ASP A 101 -4.42 23.05 -12.09
C ASP A 101 -2.99 23.49 -12.48
N GLU A 102 -2.25 24.07 -11.55
CA GLU A 102 -0.86 24.49 -11.74
C GLU A 102 0.09 23.28 -11.89
N ARG A 103 -0.05 22.27 -11.02
CA ARG A 103 0.80 21.07 -11.08
C ARG A 103 0.65 20.33 -12.41
N TYR A 104 -0.58 20.28 -12.91
CA TYR A 104 -0.96 19.56 -14.13
C TYR A 104 -1.17 20.50 -15.32
N ARG A 105 -0.56 21.69 -15.29
CA ARG A 105 -0.68 22.68 -16.36
C ARG A 105 -0.33 22.05 -17.72
N GLY A 106 -1.20 22.24 -18.69
CA GLY A 106 -1.11 21.62 -20.02
C GLY A 106 -1.93 20.33 -20.19
N ASP A 107 -2.53 19.80 -19.11
CA ASP A 107 -3.43 18.66 -19.15
C ASP A 107 -4.58 18.82 -18.14
N ALA A 108 -5.61 19.59 -18.53
CA ALA A 108 -6.76 19.88 -17.67
C ALA A 108 -7.52 18.63 -17.20
N LYS A 109 -7.47 17.54 -17.98
CA LYS A 109 -8.08 16.27 -17.59
C LYS A 109 -7.28 15.61 -16.46
N ALA A 110 -5.95 15.60 -16.54
CA ALA A 110 -5.11 15.12 -15.44
C ALA A 110 -5.30 15.95 -14.16
N ALA A 111 -5.37 17.29 -14.28
CA ALA A 111 -5.67 18.18 -13.15
C ALA A 111 -7.00 17.82 -12.46
N SER A 112 -8.05 17.61 -13.27
CA SER A 112 -9.39 17.26 -12.77
C SER A 112 -9.41 15.90 -12.07
N LEU A 113 -8.74 14.88 -12.62
CA LEU A 113 -8.64 13.55 -12.00
C LEU A 113 -7.86 13.58 -10.68
N ALA A 114 -6.75 14.33 -10.64
CA ALA A 114 -5.97 14.51 -9.42
C ALA A 114 -6.78 15.25 -8.33
N TYR A 115 -7.56 16.26 -8.72
CA TYR A 115 -8.46 16.98 -7.81
C TYR A 115 -9.66 16.12 -7.37
N GLU A 116 -10.16 15.21 -8.22
CA GLU A 116 -11.18 14.23 -7.84
C GLU A 116 -10.68 13.30 -6.72
N LEU A 117 -9.45 12.79 -6.83
CA LEU A 117 -8.81 11.99 -5.77
C LEU A 117 -8.74 12.75 -4.44
N TRP A 118 -8.43 14.05 -4.49
CA TRP A 118 -8.41 14.90 -3.31
C TRP A 118 -9.80 15.14 -2.71
N THR A 119 -10.77 15.54 -3.53
CA THR A 119 -12.10 15.94 -3.04
C THR A 119 -12.88 14.76 -2.48
N ARG A 120 -12.77 13.57 -3.09
CA ARG A 120 -13.51 12.37 -2.65
C ARG A 120 -12.78 11.56 -1.57
N HIS A 121 -11.46 11.45 -1.68
CA HIS A 121 -10.70 10.51 -0.86
C HIS A 121 -9.61 11.19 -0.03
N ALA A 122 -9.46 12.51 -0.09
CA ALA A 122 -8.37 13.25 0.56
C ALA A 122 -6.99 12.70 0.15
N ILE A 123 -6.86 12.22 -1.09
CA ILE A 123 -5.62 11.69 -1.64
C ILE A 123 -4.89 12.79 -2.41
N VAL A 124 -3.62 13.01 -2.06
CA VAL A 124 -2.79 14.00 -2.75
C VAL A 124 -1.97 13.32 -3.85
N ALA A 125 -2.40 13.47 -5.10
CA ALA A 125 -1.68 12.99 -6.27
C ALA A 125 -0.59 13.98 -6.72
N GLY A 126 0.59 13.89 -6.11
CA GLY A 126 1.76 14.70 -6.45
C GLY A 126 2.95 13.86 -6.91
N VAL A 127 4.17 14.24 -6.53
CA VAL A 127 5.38 13.55 -7.00
C VAL A 127 6.34 13.18 -5.89
N ALA A 128 7.18 12.18 -6.17
CA ALA A 128 8.31 11.86 -5.33
C ALA A 128 9.49 12.81 -5.62
N PRO A 129 10.32 13.14 -4.62
CA PRO A 129 11.56 13.84 -4.86
C PRO A 129 12.54 12.95 -5.65
N LYS A 130 13.52 13.57 -6.31
CA LYS A 130 14.63 12.84 -6.90
C LYS A 130 15.45 12.20 -5.78
N HIS A 131 15.67 10.90 -5.87
CA HIS A 131 16.49 10.17 -4.90
C HIS A 131 16.99 8.85 -5.49
N THR A 132 17.87 8.18 -4.75
CA THR A 132 18.31 6.82 -5.07
C THR A 132 17.90 5.90 -3.92
N MET A 133 17.34 4.74 -4.25
CA MET A 133 16.99 3.71 -3.25
C MET A 133 17.75 2.41 -3.50
N ASN A 134 17.89 1.59 -2.47
CA ASN A 134 18.35 0.20 -2.60
C ASN A 134 17.16 -0.69 -2.98
N GLY A 135 17.16 -1.24 -4.19
CA GLY A 135 16.12 -2.15 -4.68
C GLY A 135 16.38 -3.63 -4.39
N GLY A 136 17.18 -3.95 -3.36
CA GLY A 136 17.57 -5.31 -3.02
C GLY A 136 18.39 -5.95 -4.14
N TYR A 137 17.95 -7.10 -4.67
CA TYR A 137 18.63 -7.80 -5.77
C TYR A 137 18.75 -6.96 -7.05
N ARG A 138 17.99 -5.85 -7.17
CA ARG A 138 18.04 -4.93 -8.31
C ARG A 138 19.16 -3.88 -8.18
N GLY A 139 19.82 -3.81 -7.02
CA GLY A 139 20.86 -2.82 -6.73
C GLY A 139 20.31 -1.41 -6.52
N MET A 140 21.18 -0.41 -6.68
CA MET A 140 20.80 1.00 -6.50
C MET A 140 19.98 1.50 -7.69
N ILE A 141 18.86 2.14 -7.37
CA ILE A 141 17.86 2.60 -8.33
C ILE A 141 17.71 4.10 -8.22
N ALA A 142 17.92 4.81 -9.34
CA ALA A 142 17.60 6.24 -9.43
C ALA A 142 16.11 6.45 -9.76
N LEU A 143 15.47 7.34 -9.00
CA LEU A 143 14.08 7.74 -9.15
C LEU A 143 14.00 9.24 -9.35
N GLU A 144 13.17 9.67 -10.28
CA GLU A 144 12.98 11.07 -10.64
C GLU A 144 11.50 11.47 -10.56
N PRO A 145 11.18 12.72 -10.18
CA PRO A 145 9.82 13.21 -10.17
C PRO A 145 9.19 13.08 -11.57
N ALA A 146 7.97 12.57 -11.66
CA ALA A 146 7.26 12.46 -12.93
C ALA A 146 5.77 12.74 -12.75
N VAL A 147 5.22 13.64 -13.57
CA VAL A 147 3.80 14.00 -13.52
C VAL A 147 3.02 13.10 -14.49
N PRO A 148 1.93 12.44 -14.08
CA PRO A 148 1.12 11.61 -14.97
C PRO A 148 0.22 12.45 -15.89
N THR A 149 0.81 13.05 -16.92
CA THR A 149 0.10 13.80 -17.99
C THR A 149 0.24 13.11 -19.34
N GLY A 150 -0.52 13.57 -20.34
CA GLY A 150 -0.44 13.04 -21.69
C GLY A 150 -0.78 11.54 -21.75
N ALA A 151 0.15 10.72 -22.26
CA ALA A 151 -0.01 9.27 -22.32
C ALA A 151 -0.01 8.60 -20.94
N ASP A 152 0.66 9.20 -19.95
CA ASP A 152 0.74 8.66 -18.59
C ASP A 152 -0.49 9.04 -17.73
N ARG A 153 -1.37 9.92 -18.23
CA ARG A 153 -2.63 10.29 -17.55
C ARG A 153 -3.51 9.08 -17.21
N LYS A 154 -3.42 8.00 -18.00
CA LYS A 154 -4.12 6.74 -17.74
C LYS A 154 -3.88 6.21 -16.31
N HIS A 155 -2.74 6.51 -15.70
CA HIS A 155 -2.44 6.10 -14.33
C HIS A 155 -3.34 6.82 -13.32
N LEU A 156 -3.66 8.11 -13.51
CA LEU A 156 -4.66 8.81 -12.70
C LEU A 156 -6.06 8.25 -12.93
N GLU A 157 -6.42 7.92 -14.17
CA GLU A 157 -7.71 7.30 -14.50
C GLU A 157 -7.87 5.95 -13.78
N TRP A 158 -6.81 5.14 -13.75
CA TRP A 158 -6.77 3.89 -12.98
C TRP A 158 -6.89 4.15 -11.48
N MET A 159 -6.17 5.13 -10.92
CA MET A 159 -6.26 5.42 -9.49
C MET A 159 -7.66 5.87 -9.07
N VAL A 160 -8.31 6.74 -9.85
CA VAL A 160 -9.71 7.14 -9.61
C VAL A 160 -10.63 5.93 -9.64
N THR A 161 -10.45 5.03 -10.61
CA THR A 161 -11.24 3.79 -10.72
C THR A 161 -11.01 2.89 -9.50
N ASN A 162 -9.75 2.69 -9.10
CA ASN A 162 -9.39 1.84 -7.98
C ASN A 162 -9.98 2.34 -6.66
N MET A 163 -9.96 3.65 -6.40
CA MET A 163 -10.51 4.21 -5.17
C MET A 163 -12.04 4.05 -5.09
N LYS A 164 -12.74 4.16 -6.23
CA LYS A 164 -14.18 3.86 -6.31
C LYS A 164 -14.48 2.40 -6.04
N ASP A 165 -13.63 1.49 -6.53
CA ASP A 165 -13.77 0.06 -6.27
C ASP A 165 -13.49 -0.28 -4.80
N PHE A 166 -12.51 0.38 -4.17
CA PHE A 166 -12.23 0.21 -2.74
C PHE A 166 -13.40 0.72 -1.90
N GLU A 167 -13.93 1.90 -2.21
CA GLU A 167 -15.13 2.45 -1.55
C GLU A 167 -16.31 1.49 -1.65
N SER A 168 -16.64 1.03 -2.87
CA SER A 168 -17.74 0.08 -3.10
C SER A 168 -17.55 -1.22 -2.33
N PHE A 169 -16.32 -1.74 -2.28
CA PHE A 169 -15.98 -2.95 -1.53
C PHE A 169 -16.19 -2.77 -0.01
N PHE A 170 -15.64 -1.69 0.57
CA PHE A 170 -15.74 -1.45 2.01
C PHE A 170 -17.16 -1.08 2.45
N ASP A 171 -17.93 -0.36 1.61
CA ASP A 171 -19.34 -0.08 1.85
C ASP A 171 -20.17 -1.37 1.89
N ALA A 172 -19.92 -2.29 0.93
CA ALA A 172 -20.59 -3.58 0.91
C ALA A 172 -20.23 -4.44 2.15
N PHE A 173 -18.98 -4.39 2.61
CA PHE A 173 -18.56 -5.06 3.85
C PHE A 173 -19.24 -4.47 5.07
N ALA A 174 -19.26 -3.14 5.20
CA ALA A 174 -19.94 -2.46 6.29
C ALA A 174 -21.43 -2.82 6.33
N LYS A 175 -22.08 -2.85 5.15
CA LYS A 175 -23.46 -3.30 5.02
C LYS A 175 -23.66 -4.75 5.45
N ALA A 176 -22.87 -5.69 4.92
CA ALA A 176 -22.99 -7.11 5.26
C ALA A 176 -22.84 -7.37 6.76
N ARG A 177 -21.96 -6.61 7.43
CA ARG A 177 -21.79 -6.66 8.88
C ARG A 177 -22.99 -6.12 9.64
N ALA A 178 -23.51 -4.97 9.22
CA ALA A 178 -24.69 -4.37 9.82
C ALA A 178 -25.90 -5.33 9.72
N ASP A 179 -26.09 -5.96 8.56
CA ASP A 179 -27.13 -6.97 8.34
C ASP A 179 -26.96 -8.21 9.25
N ALA A 180 -25.72 -8.52 9.65
CA ALA A 180 -25.37 -9.59 10.59
C ALA A 180 -25.38 -9.15 12.08
N GLY A 181 -25.75 -7.90 12.39
CA GLY A 181 -25.73 -7.36 13.76
C GLY A 181 -24.34 -7.18 14.35
N ALA A 182 -23.29 -7.16 13.53
CA ALA A 182 -21.90 -7.03 13.96
C ALA A 182 -21.45 -5.55 13.97
N PRO A 183 -20.62 -5.12 14.94
CA PRO A 183 -20.15 -3.74 15.00
C PRO A 183 -19.25 -3.38 13.81
N PRO A 184 -19.22 -2.11 13.37
CA PRO A 184 -18.35 -1.64 12.28
C PRO A 184 -16.90 -1.60 12.77
N ARG A 185 -16.17 -2.71 12.64
CA ARG A 185 -14.76 -2.81 13.06
C ARG A 185 -13.88 -3.29 11.91
N VAL A 186 -13.88 -2.57 10.80
CA VAL A 186 -12.89 -2.77 9.73
C VAL A 186 -11.69 -1.88 10.05
N LYS A 187 -10.53 -2.49 10.30
CA LYS A 187 -9.31 -1.74 10.62
C LYS A 187 -8.57 -1.27 9.37
N PHE A 188 -8.73 -1.97 8.25
CA PHE A 188 -8.06 -1.59 7.00
C PHE A 188 -8.52 -0.19 6.55
N ARG A 189 -7.57 0.71 6.35
CA ARG A 189 -7.80 2.06 5.84
C ARG A 189 -7.09 2.22 4.50
N PHE A 190 -7.78 2.83 3.55
CA PHE A 190 -7.26 3.12 2.22
C PHE A 190 -7.25 4.63 1.92
N ARG A 191 -7.57 5.46 2.91
CA ARG A 191 -7.61 6.93 2.82
C ARG A 191 -7.64 7.57 4.22
N PRO A 192 -7.16 8.82 4.38
CA PRO A 192 -6.42 9.63 3.39
C PRO A 192 -5.00 9.07 3.13
N LEU A 193 -4.39 9.41 1.99
CA LEU A 193 -3.01 9.00 1.67
C LEU A 193 -2.31 9.99 0.73
N VAL A 194 -0.99 9.91 0.65
CA VAL A 194 -0.19 10.64 -0.33
C VAL A 194 0.23 9.72 -1.48
N LEU A 195 -0.07 10.09 -2.73
CA LEU A 195 0.36 9.35 -3.90
C LEU A 195 1.47 10.10 -4.63
N ARG A 196 2.68 9.55 -4.60
CA ARG A 196 3.90 10.19 -5.12
C ARG A 196 4.30 9.57 -6.45
N PHE A 197 3.95 10.23 -7.54
CA PHE A 197 4.36 9.78 -8.87
C PHE A 197 5.84 10.03 -9.15
N MET A 198 6.48 9.05 -9.76
CA MET A 198 7.89 9.07 -10.12
C MET A 198 8.16 8.25 -11.38
N ARG A 199 9.38 8.30 -11.88
CA ARG A 199 9.85 7.45 -12.98
C ARG A 199 11.27 6.99 -12.72
N SER A 200 11.59 5.81 -13.22
CA SER A 200 12.96 5.28 -13.25
C SER A 200 13.57 5.37 -14.65
N PRO A 201 14.63 6.16 -14.86
CA PRO A 201 15.18 6.40 -16.20
C PRO A 201 15.77 5.16 -16.88
N ARG A 202 16.28 4.19 -16.10
CA ARG A 202 17.02 3.02 -16.63
C ARG A 202 16.21 1.73 -16.65
N GLY A 203 14.90 1.80 -16.38
CA GLY A 203 14.04 0.62 -16.17
C GLY A 203 14.51 -0.24 -14.99
N ARG A 204 13.84 -1.36 -14.73
CA ARG A 204 14.15 -2.35 -13.66
C ARG A 204 13.77 -1.98 -12.23
N THR A 205 12.78 -1.13 -12.03
CA THR A 205 12.37 -0.68 -10.68
C THR A 205 11.12 -1.37 -10.16
N PRO A 206 10.84 -1.29 -8.84
CA PRO A 206 9.52 -1.64 -8.35
C PRO A 206 8.46 -0.76 -9.02
N SER A 207 7.25 -1.30 -9.13
CA SER A 207 6.11 -0.55 -9.67
C SER A 207 5.61 0.46 -8.66
N ALA A 208 5.59 0.09 -7.38
CA ALA A 208 5.31 0.99 -6.28
C ALA A 208 6.04 0.54 -5.00
N TYR A 209 6.01 1.38 -3.97
CA TYR A 209 6.35 1.02 -2.58
C TYR A 209 5.63 1.98 -1.63
N ALA A 210 5.31 1.54 -0.42
CA ALA A 210 4.70 2.36 0.63
C ALA A 210 5.68 2.78 1.74
N SER A 211 5.37 3.89 2.39
CA SER A 211 6.04 4.39 3.60
C SER A 211 5.26 5.58 4.15
N ASP A 212 5.08 5.65 5.47
CA ASP A 212 4.53 6.83 6.16
C ASP A 212 3.19 7.34 5.57
N TRP A 213 2.25 6.43 5.29
CA TRP A 213 0.96 6.76 4.66
C TRP A 213 1.09 7.42 3.28
N SER A 214 2.15 7.05 2.57
CA SER A 214 2.45 7.48 1.21
C SER A 214 2.78 6.28 0.34
N VAL A 215 2.14 6.19 -0.82
CA VAL A 215 2.51 5.25 -1.87
C VAL A 215 3.31 5.97 -2.95
N SER A 216 4.54 5.53 -3.17
CA SER A 216 5.37 6.00 -4.28
C SER A 216 5.09 5.16 -5.52
N TYR A 217 4.56 5.77 -6.57
CA TYR A 217 4.05 5.11 -7.78
C TYR A 217 4.94 5.40 -8.98
N ASN A 218 5.60 4.39 -9.52
CA ASN A 218 6.51 4.56 -10.64
C ASN A 218 5.79 4.42 -11.98
N LEU A 219 5.63 5.48 -12.77
CA LEU A 219 4.93 5.45 -14.07
C LEU A 219 5.51 4.43 -15.08
N ALA A 220 6.77 4.01 -14.93
CA ALA A 220 7.41 2.99 -15.75
C ALA A 220 7.48 1.59 -15.07
N GLY A 221 6.63 1.35 -14.06
CA GLY A 221 6.54 0.10 -13.32
C GLY A 221 6.17 -1.11 -14.19
N SER A 222 6.80 -2.25 -13.94
CA SER A 222 6.62 -3.46 -14.76
C SER A 222 5.30 -4.21 -14.54
N LEU A 223 4.57 -3.87 -13.47
CA LEU A 223 3.26 -4.47 -13.15
C LEU A 223 2.10 -3.74 -13.82
N TRP A 224 2.33 -2.56 -14.41
CA TRP A 224 1.30 -1.73 -15.04
C TRP A 224 0.84 -2.27 -16.40
N ARG A 225 0.08 -3.36 -16.36
CA ARG A 225 -0.46 -4.04 -17.56
C ARG A 225 -1.95 -3.76 -17.76
N SER A 226 -2.66 -3.40 -16.70
CA SER A 226 -4.09 -3.13 -16.70
C SER A 226 -4.47 -2.31 -15.46
N VAL A 227 -5.71 -1.81 -15.43
CA VAL A 227 -6.31 -1.21 -14.23
C VAL A 227 -6.35 -2.21 -13.07
N ASP A 228 -6.63 -3.49 -13.32
CA ASP A 228 -6.68 -4.52 -12.28
C ASP A 228 -5.31 -4.74 -11.63
N ALA A 229 -4.25 -4.79 -12.43
CA ALA A 229 -2.89 -4.91 -11.90
C ALA A 229 -2.49 -3.66 -11.09
N ALA A 230 -2.93 -2.47 -11.52
CA ALA A 230 -2.78 -1.24 -10.75
C ALA A 230 -3.56 -1.28 -9.43
N ARG A 231 -4.77 -1.85 -9.44
CA ARG A 231 -5.64 -1.99 -8.26
C ARG A 231 -5.01 -2.91 -7.22
N GLU A 232 -4.59 -4.10 -7.64
CA GLU A 232 -3.97 -5.09 -6.75
C GLU A 232 -2.66 -4.58 -6.17
N THR A 233 -1.80 -3.95 -6.98
CA THR A 233 -0.56 -3.33 -6.47
C THR A 233 -0.88 -2.21 -5.49
N MET A 234 -1.86 -1.34 -5.75
CA MET A 234 -2.21 -0.26 -4.82
C MET A 234 -2.74 -0.81 -3.50
N PHE A 235 -3.57 -1.85 -3.53
CA PHE A 235 -4.08 -2.48 -2.31
C PHE A 235 -2.95 -3.13 -1.49
N HIS A 236 -1.99 -3.77 -2.17
CA HIS A 236 -0.77 -4.32 -1.57
C HIS A 236 0.05 -3.25 -0.86
N GLU A 237 0.36 -2.15 -1.54
CA GLU A 237 1.16 -1.07 -0.95
C GLU A 237 0.42 -0.38 0.20
N ILE A 238 -0.89 -0.14 0.07
CA ILE A 238 -1.69 0.42 1.17
C ILE A 238 -1.69 -0.52 2.38
N PHE A 239 -1.68 -1.84 2.18
CA PHE A 239 -1.60 -2.77 3.31
C PHE A 239 -0.31 -2.57 4.11
N HIS A 240 0.83 -2.30 3.47
CA HIS A 240 2.07 -1.99 4.19
C HIS A 240 1.94 -0.78 5.11
N ASP A 241 1.18 0.25 4.72
CA ASP A 241 0.86 1.40 5.61
C ASP A 241 -0.11 1.04 6.75
N ASN A 242 -0.85 -0.07 6.64
CA ASN A 242 -1.73 -0.59 7.70
C ASN A 242 -1.05 -1.66 8.59
N ASP A 243 0.10 -2.20 8.17
CA ASP A 243 0.84 -3.23 8.87
C ASP A 243 1.69 -2.63 9.99
N ASP A 244 1.05 -2.21 11.08
CA ASP A 244 1.67 -1.72 12.32
C ASP A 244 2.30 -2.88 13.11
N ASP A 245 3.31 -3.52 12.50
CA ASP A 245 4.05 -4.66 13.02
C ASP A 245 3.22 -5.90 13.35
N TRP A 246 2.02 -6.01 12.77
CA TRP A 246 1.13 -7.15 12.95
C TRP A 246 1.64 -8.42 12.26
N SER A 247 2.18 -8.29 11.05
CA SER A 247 2.49 -9.45 10.19
C SER A 247 3.52 -10.41 10.80
N PRO A 248 4.67 -9.97 11.35
CA PRO A 248 5.65 -10.90 11.93
C PRO A 248 5.12 -11.78 13.08
N PRO A 249 4.45 -11.25 14.13
CA PRO A 249 3.91 -12.10 15.20
C PRO A 249 2.69 -12.91 14.77
N ALA A 250 1.83 -12.39 13.88
CA ALA A 250 0.60 -13.09 13.48
C ALA A 250 0.86 -14.23 12.47
N LEU A 251 1.71 -13.99 11.47
CA LEU A 251 1.89 -14.90 10.33
C LEU A 251 3.26 -15.58 10.31
N GLY A 252 4.20 -15.15 11.14
CA GLY A 252 5.59 -15.62 11.09
C GLY A 252 5.76 -17.12 11.27
N GLU A 253 4.98 -17.77 12.15
CA GLU A 253 5.05 -19.22 12.32
C GLU A 253 4.55 -19.96 11.06
N ILE A 254 3.41 -19.55 10.52
CA ILE A 254 2.82 -20.13 9.30
C ILE A 254 3.82 -19.97 8.13
N TYR A 255 4.33 -18.77 7.93
CA TYR A 255 5.28 -18.44 6.89
C TYR A 255 6.56 -19.28 6.98
N ARG A 256 7.18 -19.36 8.17
CA ARG A 256 8.37 -20.19 8.40
C ARG A 256 8.09 -21.68 8.19
N GLY A 257 6.92 -22.16 8.60
CA GLY A 257 6.50 -23.55 8.38
C GLY A 257 6.42 -23.90 6.89
N ILE A 258 5.83 -23.01 6.08
CA ILE A 258 5.77 -23.16 4.62
C ILE A 258 7.18 -23.19 4.02
N LEU A 259 8.06 -22.25 4.42
CA LEU A 259 9.44 -22.22 3.94
C LEU A 259 10.25 -23.45 4.36
N ALA A 260 10.08 -23.95 5.59
CA ALA A 260 10.75 -25.16 6.04
C ALA A 260 10.34 -26.38 5.21
N LYS A 261 9.07 -26.44 4.79
CA LYS A 261 8.53 -27.52 3.93
C LYS A 261 8.99 -27.38 2.47
N CYS A 262 8.92 -26.18 1.92
CA CYS A 262 9.03 -25.97 0.48
C CYS A 262 10.37 -25.40 0.01
N GLY A 263 11.10 -24.71 0.87
CA GLY A 263 12.19 -23.83 0.46
C GLY A 263 11.70 -22.80 -0.55
N THR A 264 12.43 -22.63 -1.66
CA THR A 264 12.07 -21.73 -2.76
C THR A 264 11.41 -22.44 -3.95
N ARG A 265 11.09 -23.73 -3.83
CA ARG A 265 10.59 -24.55 -4.95
C ARG A 265 9.18 -24.11 -5.37
N VAL A 266 9.07 -23.50 -6.55
CA VAL A 266 7.80 -22.99 -7.11
C VAL A 266 6.66 -24.01 -7.02
N PRO A 267 6.78 -25.27 -7.49
CA PRO A 267 5.66 -26.22 -7.44
C PRO A 267 5.16 -26.53 -6.02
N CYS A 268 6.04 -26.48 -5.01
CA CYS A 268 5.65 -26.69 -3.62
C CYS A 268 4.97 -25.45 -3.03
N LEU A 269 5.42 -24.25 -3.41
CA LEU A 269 4.88 -22.97 -2.92
C LEU A 269 3.56 -22.57 -3.59
N THR A 270 3.28 -23.04 -4.81
CA THR A 270 2.06 -22.70 -5.57
C THR A 270 0.75 -22.79 -4.76
N PRO A 271 0.47 -23.83 -3.96
CA PRO A 271 -0.76 -23.87 -3.17
C PRO A 271 -0.79 -22.89 -1.98
N TYR A 272 0.36 -22.38 -1.55
CA TYR A 272 0.50 -21.48 -0.39
C TYR A 272 0.58 -20.01 -0.76
N THR A 273 0.85 -19.69 -2.02
CA THR A 273 1.08 -18.31 -2.44
C THR A 273 -0.24 -17.57 -2.65
N PRO A 274 -0.46 -16.41 -1.99
CA PRO A 274 -1.69 -15.65 -2.20
C PRO A 274 -1.71 -14.98 -3.59
N SER A 275 -0.53 -14.65 -4.12
CA SER A 275 -0.30 -13.92 -5.37
C SER A 275 0.49 -14.73 -6.39
N GLU A 276 0.22 -14.53 -7.68
CA GLU A 276 0.94 -15.21 -8.76
C GLU A 276 2.24 -14.50 -9.17
N ILE A 277 2.55 -13.36 -8.55
CA ILE A 277 3.72 -12.55 -8.88
C ILE A 277 5.00 -13.32 -8.53
N GLN A 278 5.86 -13.52 -9.52
CA GLN A 278 7.17 -14.16 -9.35
C GLN A 278 8.30 -13.21 -9.72
N VAL A 279 9.43 -13.37 -9.03
CA VAL A 279 10.69 -12.73 -9.42
C VAL A 279 11.28 -13.47 -10.62
N ARG A 280 11.72 -12.72 -11.64
CA ARG A 280 12.34 -13.31 -12.83
C ARG A 280 13.54 -14.17 -12.46
N GLY A 281 13.48 -15.46 -12.79
CA GLY A 281 14.54 -16.42 -12.46
C GLY A 281 14.58 -16.84 -10.99
N GLY A 282 13.58 -16.44 -10.19
CA GLY A 282 13.44 -16.76 -8.78
C GLY A 282 12.14 -17.52 -8.49
N THR A 283 11.52 -17.20 -7.36
CA THR A 283 10.26 -17.79 -6.90
C THR A 283 9.17 -16.73 -6.74
N TYR A 284 8.05 -17.09 -6.09
CA TYR A 284 6.98 -16.15 -5.72
C TYR A 284 7.53 -14.97 -4.91
N TYR A 285 7.03 -13.77 -5.20
CA TYR A 285 7.57 -12.51 -4.68
C TYR A 285 7.63 -12.50 -3.15
N SER A 286 6.56 -12.93 -2.48
CA SER A 286 6.47 -13.06 -1.02
C SER A 286 7.36 -14.14 -0.39
N PHE A 287 7.91 -15.06 -1.18
CA PHE A 287 8.80 -16.14 -0.72
C PHE A 287 10.24 -15.99 -1.23
N GLN A 288 10.53 -14.94 -2.00
CA GLN A 288 11.83 -14.72 -2.59
C GLN A 288 12.84 -14.26 -1.51
N PRO A 289 13.94 -14.99 -1.28
CA PRO A 289 14.97 -14.55 -0.36
C PRO A 289 15.53 -13.17 -0.75
N GLY A 290 15.64 -12.27 0.23
CA GLY A 290 16.17 -10.92 0.05
C GLY A 290 15.19 -9.90 -0.55
N ASN A 291 13.92 -10.25 -0.75
CA ASN A 291 12.85 -9.29 -1.02
C ASN A 291 12.23 -8.82 0.30
N GLY A 292 12.78 -7.74 0.86
CA GLY A 292 12.23 -7.08 2.04
C GLY A 292 12.09 -7.99 3.27
N ASP A 293 11.18 -7.61 4.17
CA ASP A 293 10.72 -8.47 5.27
C ASP A 293 9.65 -9.42 4.72
N SER A 294 10.07 -10.62 4.31
CA SER A 294 9.24 -11.48 3.44
C SER A 294 7.91 -11.92 4.06
N VAL A 295 7.78 -11.96 5.39
CA VAL A 295 6.47 -12.24 6.02
C VAL A 295 5.48 -11.09 5.82
N ARG A 296 5.95 -9.84 5.75
CA ARG A 296 5.11 -8.67 5.46
C ARG A 296 4.66 -8.66 4.01
N GLU A 297 5.55 -9.04 3.09
CA GLU A 297 5.17 -9.20 1.69
C GLU A 297 4.15 -10.34 1.51
N TYR A 298 4.28 -11.44 2.26
CA TYR A 298 3.27 -12.49 2.32
C TYR A 298 1.92 -11.97 2.86
N ALA A 299 1.94 -11.13 3.90
CA ALA A 299 0.75 -10.52 4.46
C ALA A 299 0.06 -9.56 3.50
N ALA A 300 0.82 -8.71 2.80
CA ALA A 300 0.31 -7.78 1.78
C ALA A 300 -0.28 -8.52 0.57
N ASP A 301 0.38 -9.59 0.10
CA ASP A 301 -0.16 -10.50 -0.90
C ASP A 301 -1.46 -11.16 -0.40
N LEU A 302 -1.52 -11.57 0.87
CA LEU A 302 -2.69 -12.19 1.48
C LEU A 302 -3.86 -11.21 1.61
N ALA A 303 -3.63 -9.96 2.01
CA ALA A 303 -4.63 -8.91 2.06
C ALA A 303 -5.19 -8.61 0.66
N THR A 304 -4.31 -8.55 -0.34
CA THR A 304 -4.68 -8.37 -1.74
C THR A 304 -5.53 -9.55 -2.24
N ARG A 305 -5.16 -10.78 -1.90
CA ARG A 305 -5.93 -11.99 -2.23
C ARG A 305 -7.30 -11.97 -1.55
N PHE A 306 -7.34 -11.53 -0.29
CA PHE A 306 -8.57 -11.38 0.47
C PHE A 306 -9.53 -10.39 -0.20
N PHE A 307 -9.04 -9.20 -0.53
CA PHE A 307 -9.79 -8.19 -1.26
C PHE A 307 -10.32 -8.74 -2.59
N ARG A 308 -9.46 -9.37 -3.39
CA ARG A 308 -9.85 -9.92 -4.71
C ARG A 308 -10.99 -10.93 -4.61
N GLU A 309 -10.83 -11.97 -3.80
CA GLU A 309 -11.84 -13.05 -3.76
C GLU A 309 -13.17 -12.58 -3.19
N ASN A 310 -13.15 -11.68 -2.20
CA ASN A 310 -14.38 -11.10 -1.64
C ASN A 310 -15.05 -10.14 -2.63
N ARG A 311 -14.28 -9.30 -3.33
CA ARG A 311 -14.80 -8.43 -4.40
C ARG A 311 -15.44 -9.25 -5.52
N ASP A 312 -14.77 -10.31 -5.97
CA ASP A 312 -15.31 -11.18 -7.02
C ASP A 312 -16.60 -11.88 -6.56
N THR A 313 -16.68 -12.25 -5.27
CA THR A 313 -17.91 -12.80 -4.67
C THR A 313 -19.04 -11.76 -4.62
N LEU A 314 -18.75 -10.51 -4.22
CA LEU A 314 -19.70 -9.40 -4.25
C LEU A 314 -20.22 -9.09 -5.66
N ALA A 315 -19.38 -9.31 -6.68
CA ALA A 315 -19.74 -9.18 -8.08
C ALA A 315 -20.53 -10.39 -8.63
N GLY A 316 -20.87 -11.38 -7.79
CA GLY A 316 -21.60 -12.58 -8.20
C GLY A 316 -20.74 -13.61 -8.95
N ALA A 317 -19.42 -13.50 -8.90
CA ALA A 317 -18.46 -14.37 -9.57
C ALA A 317 -17.43 -14.96 -8.58
N PRO A 318 -17.88 -15.71 -7.55
CA PRO A 318 -16.98 -16.20 -6.51
C PRO A 318 -15.87 -17.10 -7.07
N PRO A 319 -14.68 -17.13 -6.42
CA PRO A 319 -13.58 -17.97 -6.88
C PRO A 319 -13.97 -19.45 -6.83
N LYS A 320 -13.69 -20.19 -7.93
CA LYS A 320 -13.94 -21.65 -7.99
C LYS A 320 -13.14 -22.44 -6.95
N LYS A 321 -11.98 -21.92 -6.57
CA LYS A 321 -11.07 -22.50 -5.56
C LYS A 321 -10.63 -21.37 -4.62
N PRO A 322 -11.42 -21.06 -3.58
CA PRO A 322 -11.03 -20.08 -2.59
C PRO A 322 -9.66 -20.39 -2.00
N PHE A 323 -8.83 -19.38 -1.78
CA PHE A 323 -7.49 -19.56 -1.22
C PHE A 323 -7.52 -20.31 0.12
N LYS A 324 -8.47 -19.94 0.99
CA LYS A 324 -8.68 -20.55 2.30
C LYS A 324 -9.01 -22.05 2.26
N CYS A 325 -9.43 -22.58 1.10
CA CYS A 325 -9.76 -23.99 0.91
C CYS A 325 -8.59 -24.82 0.35
N GLY A 326 -7.40 -24.24 0.29
CA GLY A 326 -6.15 -24.95 0.04
C GLY A 326 -5.64 -25.68 1.28
N PRO A 327 -4.30 -25.81 1.44
CA PRO A 327 -3.70 -26.38 2.63
C PRO A 327 -4.16 -25.69 3.95
N PRO A 328 -4.10 -26.38 5.10
CA PRO A 328 -4.55 -25.83 6.40
C PRO A 328 -3.87 -24.51 6.80
N GLU A 329 -2.65 -24.27 6.35
CA GLU A 329 -1.91 -23.00 6.51
C GLU A 329 -2.68 -21.82 5.91
N ASN A 330 -3.32 -22.01 4.75
CA ASN A 330 -4.07 -20.95 4.07
C ASN A 330 -5.30 -20.54 4.88
N ALA A 331 -6.07 -21.52 5.38
CA ALA A 331 -7.25 -21.26 6.20
C ALA A 331 -6.89 -20.49 7.48
N ARG A 332 -5.79 -20.87 8.14
CA ARG A 332 -5.29 -20.18 9.34
C ARG A 332 -4.84 -18.75 9.03
N ALA A 333 -4.02 -18.57 8.00
CA ALA A 333 -3.56 -17.24 7.59
C ALA A 333 -4.74 -16.33 7.19
N TRP A 334 -5.68 -16.87 6.43
CA TRP A 334 -6.90 -16.18 6.01
C TRP A 334 -7.74 -15.72 7.20
N GLY A 335 -7.97 -16.60 8.19
CA GLY A 335 -8.69 -16.25 9.42
C GLY A 335 -8.02 -15.11 10.19
N LEU A 336 -6.70 -15.16 10.34
CA LEU A 336 -5.94 -14.10 11.02
C LEU A 336 -6.08 -12.74 10.29
N MET A 337 -5.94 -12.73 8.97
CA MET A 337 -6.12 -11.52 8.15
C MET A 337 -7.55 -10.97 8.26
N ARG A 338 -8.54 -11.85 8.12
CA ARG A 338 -9.97 -11.54 8.25
C ARG A 338 -10.28 -10.87 9.58
N ASP A 339 -9.79 -11.43 10.67
CA ASP A 339 -10.10 -10.98 12.03
C ASP A 339 -9.37 -9.67 12.36
N ALA A 340 -8.12 -9.53 11.93
CA ALA A 340 -7.32 -8.34 12.21
C ALA A 340 -7.80 -7.11 11.43
N TYR A 341 -8.04 -7.24 10.12
CA TYR A 341 -8.22 -6.09 9.23
C TYR A 341 -9.64 -5.91 8.69
N PHE A 342 -10.39 -7.00 8.56
CA PHE A 342 -11.70 -7.01 7.88
C PHE A 342 -12.86 -7.31 8.85
N GLY A 343 -12.63 -7.11 10.14
CA GLY A 343 -13.62 -7.22 11.21
C GLY A 343 -14.16 -8.61 11.47
N GLY A 344 -13.53 -9.66 10.92
CA GLY A 344 -14.04 -11.03 10.99
C GLY A 344 -15.07 -11.37 9.91
N GLN A 345 -15.35 -10.46 8.96
CA GLN A 345 -16.26 -10.73 7.85
C GLN A 345 -15.52 -11.46 6.73
N ASP A 346 -16.10 -12.52 6.18
CA ASP A 346 -15.62 -13.23 5.00
C ASP A 346 -16.81 -13.62 4.14
N LEU A 347 -16.90 -13.05 2.94
CA LEU A 347 -17.99 -13.26 2.01
C LEU A 347 -17.72 -14.42 1.06
N VAL A 348 -16.47 -14.88 0.98
CA VAL A 348 -16.09 -16.00 0.09
C VAL A 348 -16.79 -17.28 0.58
N PRO A 349 -17.35 -18.12 -0.32
CA PRO A 349 -18.03 -19.34 0.08
C PRO A 349 -17.21 -20.26 1.01
N ALA A 350 -17.91 -21.04 1.83
CA ALA A 350 -17.29 -22.04 2.70
C ALA A 350 -16.58 -23.12 1.87
N CYS A 351 -15.61 -23.80 2.50
CA CYS A 351 -14.91 -24.90 1.87
C CYS A 351 -15.81 -26.15 1.81
N PRO A 352 -15.70 -26.96 0.73
CA PRO A 352 -16.48 -28.20 0.57
C PRO A 352 -16.23 -29.25 1.65
#